data_AF-X1C8A6-F1
#
_entry.id   AF-X1C8A6-F1
#
_cell.length_a   1.000
_cell.length_b   1.000
_cell.length_c   1.000
_cell.angle_alpha   90.00
_cell.angle_beta   90.00
_cell.angle_gamma   90.00
#
_symmetry.space_group_name_H-M   'P 1'
#
loop_
_entity.id
_entity.type
_entity.pdbx_description
1 polymer ?
#
loop_
_entity_poly.entity_id
_entity_poly.type
_entity_poly.pdbx_seq_one_letter_code
_entity_poly.pdbx_strand_id
1 'polypeptide(L)'
;FIGFKQPTPEIMQSWTQWIKSVEDKVADMGNGLSQGKEITKNGTKELPMDLDAITAYMVFNAKNFDEAEKIAQSCPMITSVKVYEVRLPDGG
;
A
#
# COMPACT_ATOMS: atom_id res chain seq x y z
N PHE A 1 -1.48 -1.35 -0.62
CA PHE A 1 -1.14 -1.93 -1.94
C PHE A 1 -1.92 -3.22 -2.13
N ILE A 2 -2.53 -3.40 -3.30
CA ILE A 2 -3.44 -4.52 -3.60
C ILE A 2 -2.83 -5.42 -4.69
N GLY A 3 -2.89 -6.72 -4.43
CA GLY A 3 -2.54 -7.78 -5.35
C GLY A 3 -1.18 -8.39 -5.07
N PHE A 4 -1.17 -9.73 -5.03
CA PHE A 4 0.02 -10.55 -4.90
C PHE A 4 0.27 -11.36 -6.17
N LYS A 5 1.51 -11.31 -6.64
CA LYS A 5 2.12 -12.29 -7.53
C LYS A 5 3.48 -12.63 -6.94
N GLN A 6 3.94 -13.86 -7.14
CA GLN A 6 5.30 -14.22 -6.73
C GLN A 6 6.27 -13.21 -7.37
N PRO A 7 7.05 -12.47 -6.56
CA PRO A 7 7.84 -11.37 -7.08
C PRO A 7 8.98 -11.91 -7.95
N THR A 8 9.07 -11.41 -9.18
CA THR A 8 10.26 -11.59 -10.01
C THR A 8 11.32 -10.53 -9.64
N PRO A 9 12.60 -10.73 -10.00
CA PRO A 9 13.63 -9.72 -9.79
C PRO A 9 13.26 -8.34 -10.35
N GLU A 10 12.59 -8.29 -11.51
CA GLU A 10 12.18 -7.05 -12.18
C GLU A 10 11.08 -6.31 -11.38
N ILE A 11 10.11 -7.06 -10.82
CA ILE A 11 9.08 -6.50 -9.95
C ILE A 11 9.72 -5.93 -8.68
N MET A 12 10.63 -6.68 -8.04
CA MET A 12 11.33 -6.22 -6.84
C MET A 12 12.19 -4.99 -7.12
N GLN A 13 12.86 -4.95 -8.27
CA GLN A 13 13.69 -3.81 -8.68
C GLN A 13 12.83 -2.57 -8.93
N SER A 14 11.75 -2.69 -9.70
CA SER A 14 10.84 -1.57 -9.99
C SER A 14 10.24 -1.02 -8.70
N TRP A 15 9.81 -1.91 -7.81
CA TRP A 15 9.30 -1.55 -6.48
C TRP A 15 10.33 -0.82 -5.62
N THR A 16 11.55 -1.36 -5.55
CA THR A 16 12.66 -0.75 -4.78
C THR A 16 13.05 0.62 -5.32
N GLN A 17 13.13 0.77 -6.64
CA GLN A 17 13.42 2.04 -7.29
C GLN A 17 12.33 3.08 -7.01
N TRP A 18 11.05 2.66 -7.07
CA TRP A 18 9.94 3.55 -6.77
C TRP A 18 9.97 4.01 -5.31
N ILE A 19 10.14 3.10 -4.33
CA ILE A 19 10.26 3.48 -2.91
C ILE A 19 11.38 4.51 -2.72
N LYS A 20 12.55 4.25 -3.31
CA LYS A 20 13.69 5.17 -3.23
C LYS A 20 13.37 6.55 -3.82
N SER A 21 12.57 6.61 -4.89
CA SER A 21 12.18 7.88 -5.51
C SER A 21 11.23 8.73 -4.66
N VAL A 22 10.59 8.14 -3.64
CA VAL A 22 9.61 8.80 -2.76
C VAL A 22 10.00 8.76 -1.28
N GLU A 23 11.19 8.26 -0.94
CA GLU A 23 11.62 7.97 0.43
C GLU A 23 11.61 9.21 1.34
N ASP A 24 11.84 10.39 0.76
CA ASP A 24 11.83 11.69 1.46
C ASP A 24 10.44 12.07 1.99
N LYS A 25 9.38 11.45 1.46
CA LYS A 25 7.99 11.69 1.86
C LYS A 25 7.44 10.62 2.76
N VAL A 26 8.08 9.45 2.87
CA VAL A 26 7.56 8.33 3.66
C VAL A 26 7.64 8.66 5.15
N ALA A 27 6.48 8.67 5.80
CA ALA A 27 6.36 8.83 7.25
C ALA A 27 6.36 7.47 7.97
N ASP A 28 5.75 6.45 7.34
CA ASP A 28 5.70 5.08 7.84
C ASP A 28 5.47 4.09 6.69
N MET A 29 5.93 2.85 6.84
CA MET A 29 5.74 1.79 5.84
C MET A 29 5.80 0.40 6.47
N GLY A 30 4.77 -0.39 6.23
CA GLY A 30 4.80 -1.84 6.46
C GLY A 30 4.80 -2.57 5.12
N ASN A 31 5.97 -3.03 4.69
CA ASN A 31 6.12 -3.83 3.48
C ASN A 31 6.12 -5.33 3.81
N GLY A 32 5.36 -6.14 3.05
CA GLY A 32 5.37 -7.60 3.20
C GLY A 32 4.32 -8.15 4.16
N LEU A 33 3.07 -7.69 4.03
CA LEU A 33 1.94 -8.37 4.66
C LEU A 33 1.74 -9.74 4.02
N SER A 34 1.56 -10.76 4.87
CA SER A 34 1.24 -12.12 4.45
C SER A 34 -0.27 -12.33 4.43
N GLN A 35 -0.70 -13.57 4.16
CA GLN A 35 -2.09 -13.98 4.32
C GLN A 35 -2.65 -13.54 5.69
N GLY A 36 -3.92 -13.18 5.71
CA GLY A 36 -4.55 -12.57 6.87
C GLY A 36 -5.92 -13.15 7.16
N LYS A 37 -6.64 -12.49 8.06
CA LYS A 37 -8.03 -12.81 8.38
C LYS A 37 -8.84 -11.53 8.51
N GLU A 38 -10.01 -11.51 7.91
CA GLU A 38 -11.03 -10.49 8.17
C GLU A 38 -11.93 -10.99 9.29
N ILE A 39 -12.00 -10.22 10.39
CA ILE A 39 -12.87 -10.50 11.52
C ILE A 39 -14.08 -9.58 11.42
N THR A 40 -15.28 -10.16 11.37
CA THR A 40 -16.54 -9.42 11.34
C THR A 40 -17.41 -9.83 12.53
N LYS A 41 -18.48 -9.08 12.79
CA LYS A 41 -19.50 -9.45 13.78
C LYS A 41 -20.15 -10.83 13.51
N ASN A 42 -20.09 -11.30 12.27
CA ASN A 42 -20.75 -12.53 11.83
C ASN A 42 -19.76 -13.72 11.69
N GLY A 43 -18.47 -13.50 11.98
CA GLY A 43 -17.44 -14.54 11.89
C GLY A 43 -16.17 -14.07 11.20
N THR A 44 -15.32 -15.05 10.90
CA THR A 44 -13.96 -14.86 10.38
C THR A 44 -13.85 -15.39 8.96
N LYS A 45 -13.21 -14.62 8.08
CA LYS A 45 -12.88 -15.01 6.70
C LYS A 45 -11.37 -15.03 6.51
N GLU A 46 -10.84 -16.09 5.92
CA GLU A 46 -9.42 -16.16 5.53
C GLU A 46 -9.16 -15.23 4.34
N LEU A 47 -8.03 -14.52 4.37
CA LEU A 47 -7.56 -13.63 3.31
C LEU A 47 -6.31 -14.24 2.68
N PRO A 48 -6.45 -15.01 1.59
CA PRO A 48 -5.30 -15.63 0.92
C PRO A 48 -4.44 -14.59 0.20
N MET A 49 -3.24 -15.01 -0.21
CA MET A 49 -2.33 -14.20 -1.03
C MET A 49 -2.69 -14.33 -2.52
N ASP A 50 -3.70 -13.59 -2.96
CA ASP A 50 -4.18 -13.52 -4.34
C ASP A 50 -4.14 -12.09 -4.91
N LEU A 51 -4.83 -11.85 -6.03
CA LEU A 51 -4.85 -10.54 -6.70
C LEU A 51 -5.65 -9.46 -5.94
N ASP A 52 -6.39 -9.83 -4.90
CA ASP A 52 -7.16 -8.91 -4.04
C ASP A 52 -6.50 -8.70 -2.67
N ALA A 53 -5.43 -9.44 -2.36
CA ALA A 53 -4.70 -9.36 -1.11
C ALA A 53 -4.09 -7.97 -0.85
N ILE A 54 -4.13 -7.51 0.40
CA ILE A 54 -3.36 -6.35 0.84
C ILE A 54 -1.94 -6.82 1.14
N THR A 55 -0.97 -6.35 0.38
CA THR A 55 0.43 -6.83 0.45
C THR A 55 1.37 -5.88 1.19
N ALA A 56 0.98 -4.62 1.35
CA ALA A 56 1.73 -3.61 2.07
C ALA A 56 0.85 -2.38 2.36
N TYR A 57 1.34 -1.51 3.25
CA TYR A 57 0.85 -0.13 3.41
C TYR A 57 2.04 0.84 3.43
N MET A 58 1.73 2.11 3.12
CA MET A 58 2.67 3.22 3.24
C MET A 58 1.88 4.47 3.62
N VAL A 59 2.42 5.24 4.57
CA VAL A 59 1.98 6.58 4.91
C VAL A 59 3.04 7.53 4.42
N PHE A 60 2.65 8.53 3.62
CA PHE A 60 3.56 9.55 3.12
C PHE A 60 2.96 10.95 3.29
N ASN A 61 3.84 11.93 3.45
CA ASN A 61 3.48 13.34 3.50
C ASN A 61 3.24 13.85 2.08
N ALA A 62 2.09 14.47 1.85
CA ALA A 62 1.73 15.16 0.61
C ALA A 62 1.08 16.50 0.95
N LYS A 63 1.23 17.51 0.09
CA LYS A 63 0.65 18.85 0.27
C LYS A 63 -0.87 18.83 0.18
N ASN A 64 -1.41 17.90 -0.60
CA ASN A 64 -2.83 17.72 -0.84
C ASN A 64 -3.08 16.33 -1.46
N PHE A 65 -4.36 16.00 -1.64
CA PHE A 65 -4.76 14.72 -2.20
C PHE A 65 -4.31 14.52 -3.66
N ASP A 66 -4.23 15.59 -4.46
CA ASP A 66 -3.76 15.50 -5.85
C ASP A 66 -2.28 15.09 -5.96
N GLU A 67 -1.41 15.60 -5.08
CA GLU A 67 -0.02 15.16 -4.99
C GLU A 67 0.06 13.70 -4.55
N ALA A 68 -0.78 13.29 -3.58
CA ALA A 68 -0.85 11.91 -3.13
C ALA A 68 -1.29 10.96 -4.26
N GLU A 69 -2.26 11.36 -5.07
CA GLU A 69 -2.69 10.62 -6.25
C GLU A 69 -1.54 10.47 -7.25
N LYS A 70 -0.81 11.55 -7.57
CA LYS A 70 0.33 11.50 -8.50
C LYS A 70 1.45 10.57 -8.03
N ILE A 71 1.74 10.56 -6.72
CA ILE A 71 2.68 9.62 -6.11
C ILE A 71 2.18 8.18 -6.28
N ALA A 72 0.90 7.93 -6.02
CA ALA A 72 0.31 6.60 -6.15
C ALA A 72 0.24 6.12 -7.62
N GLN A 73 0.01 7.01 -8.58
CA GLN A 73 -0.03 6.67 -10.00
C GLN A 73 1.34 6.22 -10.56
N SER A 74 2.46 6.66 -9.96
CA SER A 74 3.80 6.21 -10.35
C SER A 74 4.23 4.88 -9.72
N CYS A 75 3.42 4.35 -8.80
CA CYS A 75 3.67 3.08 -8.15
C CYS A 75 3.61 1.91 -9.14
N PRO A 76 4.62 1.00 -9.18
CA PRO A 76 4.58 -0.22 -9.98
C PRO A 76 3.67 -1.27 -9.32
N MET A 77 2.36 -0.97 -9.28
CA MET A 77 1.34 -1.76 -8.61
C MET A 77 0.98 -3.03 -9.40
N ILE A 78 0.63 -4.11 -8.68
CA ILE A 78 0.20 -5.38 -9.28
C ILE A 78 -1.27 -5.31 -9.75
N THR A 79 -2.17 -4.94 -8.84
CA THR A 79 -3.61 -4.78 -9.15
C THR A 79 -4.02 -3.33 -8.98
N SER A 80 -3.82 -2.75 -7.79
CA SER A 80 -4.15 -1.34 -7.51
C SER A 80 -3.47 -0.80 -6.25
N VAL A 81 -3.54 0.52 -6.06
CA VAL A 81 -3.29 1.20 -4.79
C VAL A 81 -4.56 1.92 -4.37
N LYS A 82 -4.90 1.84 -3.08
CA LYS A 82 -5.96 2.64 -2.48
C LYS A 82 -5.32 3.77 -1.70
N VAL A 83 -5.73 5.01 -1.95
CA VAL A 83 -5.21 6.22 -1.31
C VAL A 83 -6.28 6.81 -0.41
N TYR A 84 -5.89 7.15 0.82
CA TYR A 84 -6.77 7.77 1.82
C TYR A 84 -6.01 8.88 2.52
N GLU A 85 -6.73 9.93 2.90
CA GLU A 85 -6.21 10.95 3.82
C GLU A 85 -6.28 10.41 5.25
N VAL A 86 -5.18 10.56 6.00
CA VAL A 86 -5.16 10.19 7.41
C VAL A 86 -5.99 11.21 8.18
N ARG A 87 -7.07 10.75 8.82
CA ARG A 87 -7.82 11.60 9.76
C ARG A 87 -7.04 11.71 11.06
N LEU A 88 -6.66 12.93 11.40
CA LEU A 88 -6.26 13.24 12.78
C LEU A 88 -7.53 13.28 13.64
N PRO A 89 -7.49 12.81 14.90
CA PRO A 89 -8.59 13.03 15.84
C PRO A 89 -8.89 14.53 15.93
N ASP A 90 -10.18 14.89 16.00
CA ASP A 90 -10.66 16.28 15.91
C ASP A 90 -9.81 17.24 16.78
N GLY A 91 -9.14 18.21 16.15
CA GLY A 91 -8.39 19.28 16.84
C GLY A 91 -6.87 19.35 16.60
N GLY A 92 -6.36 18.82 15.47
CA GLY A 92 -4.97 19.06 15.03
C GLY A 92 -4.71 20.50 14.60
#